data_AF-A0A369VXB9-F1
#
_entry.id   AF-A0A369VXB9-F1
#
_cell.length_a   1.000
_cell.length_b   1.000
_cell.length_c   1.000
_cell.angle_alpha   90.00
_cell.angle_beta   90.00
_cell.angle_gamma   90.00
#
_symmetry.space_group_name_H-M   'P 1'
#
loop_
_entity.id
_entity.type
_entity.pdbx_description
1 polymer ?
#
loop_
_entity_poly.entity_id
_entity_poly.type
_entity_poly.pdbx_seq_one_letter_code
_entity_poly.pdbx_strand_id
1 'polypeptide(L)' 'MPFSRLFRSRWAALIWAAGILWTAYDVASNMPDKPQNKAAANGSVAAESDATGEAVNAADLAVLANAMGAQ' A
#
# COMPACT_ATOMS: atom_id res chain seq x y z
N MET A 1 4.17 -22.14 -13.90
CA MET A 1 4.05 -21.84 -12.46
C MET A 1 2.63 -22.19 -12.00
N PRO A 2 2.37 -23.36 -11.39
CA PRO A 2 1.00 -23.84 -11.23
C PRO A 2 0.34 -23.29 -9.97
N PHE A 3 0.24 -21.96 -9.85
CA PHE A 3 -0.67 -21.33 -8.87
C PHE A 3 -2.14 -21.65 -9.18
N SER A 4 -2.43 -22.06 -10.41
CA SER A 4 -3.77 -22.43 -10.91
C SER A 4 -4.38 -23.65 -10.22
N ARG A 5 -3.61 -24.42 -9.43
CA ARG A 5 -4.10 -25.62 -8.74
C ARG A 5 -4.82 -25.33 -7.41
N LEU A 6 -4.62 -24.15 -6.80
CA LEU A 6 -5.33 -23.81 -5.56
C LEU A 6 -6.85 -23.67 -5.77
N PHE A 7 -7.29 -23.25 -6.96
CA PHE A 7 -8.70 -23.00 -7.27
C PHE A 7 -9.50 -24.23 -7.74
N ARG A 8 -8.87 -25.40 -7.89
CA ARG A 8 -9.58 -26.65 -8.23
C ARG A 8 -10.42 -27.16 -7.06
N SER A 9 -9.98 -26.89 -5.84
CA SER A 9 -10.68 -27.23 -4.60
C SER A 9 -11.43 -26.01 -4.10
N ARG A 10 -12.76 -26.08 -4.11
CA ARG A 10 -13.64 -25.01 -3.60
C ARG A 10 -13.31 -24.67 -2.15
N TRP A 11 -12.92 -25.66 -1.35
CA TRP A 11 -12.53 -25.48 0.05
C TRP A 11 -11.16 -24.84 0.22
N ALA A 12 -10.17 -25.23 -0.60
CA ALA A 12 -8.85 -24.60 -0.55
C ALA A 12 -8.91 -23.12 -0.96
N ALA A 13 -9.75 -22.79 -1.95
CA ALA A 13 -10.00 -21.42 -2.35
C ALA A 13 -10.62 -20.58 -1.21
N LEU A 14 -11.57 -21.15 -0.45
CA LEU A 14 -12.18 -20.45 0.69
C LEU A 14 -11.17 -20.20 1.82
N ILE A 15 -10.35 -21.18 2.17
CA ILE A 15 -9.31 -21.04 3.19
C ILE A 15 -8.25 -20.02 2.74
N TRP A 16 -7.89 -20.05 1.46
CA TRP A 16 -6.95 -19.09 0.89
C TRP A 16 -7.50 -17.66 0.90
N ALA A 17 -8.76 -17.48 0.50
CA ALA A 17 -9.44 -16.19 0.56
C ALA A 17 -9.54 -15.67 2.00
N ALA A 18 -9.88 -16.54 2.97
CA ALA A 18 -9.92 -16.16 4.38
C ALA A 18 -8.55 -15.66 4.89
N GLY A 19 -7.45 -16.30 4.49
CA GLY A 19 -6.10 -15.84 4.80
C GLY A 19 -5.80 -14.44 4.24
N ILE A 20 -6.20 -14.17 2.99
CA ILE A 20 -6.03 -12.84 2.38
C ILE A 20 -6.85 -11.79 3.10
N LEU A 21 -8.13 -12.08 3.38
CA LEU A 21 -9.01 -11.17 4.11
C LEU A 21 -8.46 -10.85 5.50
N TRP A 22 -7.93 -11.85 6.19
CA TRP A 22 -7.27 -11.67 7.48
C TRP A 22 -6.06 -10.73 7.38
N THR A 23 -5.16 -10.96 6.43
CA THR A 23 -3.98 -10.11 6.26
C THR A 23 -4.34 -8.68 5.86
N ALA A 24 -5.37 -8.50 5.02
CA ALA A 24 -5.85 -7.18 4.64
C ALA A 24 -6.46 -6.43 5.84
N TYR A 25 -7.18 -7.15 6.70
CA TYR A 25 -7.72 -6.59 7.94
C TYR A 25 -6.62 -6.13 8.88
N ASP A 26 -5.61 -6.96 9.15
CA ASP A 26 -4.49 -6.64 10.04
C ASP A 26 -3.69 -5.43 9.54
N VAL A 27 -3.42 -5.36 8.22
CA VAL A 27 -2.75 -4.20 7.62
C VAL A 27 -3.60 -2.93 7.69
N ALA A 28 -4.91 -3.04 7.47
CA ALA A 28 -5.81 -1.89 7.55
C ALA A 28 -6.04 -1.42 8.99
N SER A 29 -6.07 -2.33 9.97
CA SER A 29 -6.26 -1.99 11.39
C SER A 29 -5.05 -1.32 12.01
N ASN A 30 -3.85 -1.56 11.48
CA ASN A 30 -2.63 -0.96 11.98
C ASN A 30 -2.36 0.44 11.39
N MET A 31 -3.26 0.97 10.57
CA MET A 31 -3.19 2.35 10.11
C MET A 31 -3.72 3.30 11.20
N PRO A 32 -2.94 4.30 11.66
CA PRO A 32 -3.42 5.29 12.62
C PRO A 32 -4.62 6.03 12.01
N ASP A 33 -5.68 6.20 12.79
CA ASP A 33 -7.00 6.71 12.40
C ASP A 33 -6.93 7.90 11.43
N LYS A 34 -6.95 7.60 10.13
CA LYS A 34 -7.20 8.58 9.08
C LYS A 34 -8.69 8.49 8.75
N PRO A 35 -9.43 9.61 8.70
CA PRO A 35 -10.88 9.60 8.51
C PRO A 35 -11.23 8.77 7.28
N GLN A 36 -12.17 7.86 7.48
CA GLN A 36 -12.59 6.82 6.54
C GLN A 36 -13.12 7.43 5.24
N ASN A 37 -12.23 7.74 4.30
CA ASN A 37 -12.61 8.02 2.93
C ASN A 37 -12.68 6.68 2.18
N LYS A 38 -13.88 6.11 2.06
CA LYS A 38 -14.16 4.91 1.26
C LYS A 38 -14.06 5.22 -0.25
N ALA A 39 -12.91 5.72 -0.70
CA ALA A 39 -12.70 6.15 -2.08
C ALA A 39 -11.34 5.79 -2.67
N ALA A 40 -10.65 4.78 -2.15
CA ALA A 40 -9.39 4.29 -2.73
C ALA A 40 -9.53 2.85 -3.25
N ALA A 41 -10.50 2.63 -4.14
CA ALA A 41 -10.59 1.39 -4.93
C ALA A 41 -9.80 1.47 -6.25
N ASN A 42 -9.08 2.57 -6.52
CA ASN A 42 -8.19 2.68 -7.69
C ASN A 42 -6.91 3.42 -7.29
N GLY A 43 -5.86 2.66 -6.98
CA GLY A 43 -4.47 2.99 -7.31
C GLY A 43 -3.88 4.35 -6.91
N SER A 44 -4.49 5.14 -6.03
CA SER A 44 -3.81 6.31 -5.48
C SER A 44 -2.79 5.82 -4.47
N VAL A 45 -1.54 5.67 -4.91
CA VAL A 45 -0.38 5.58 -4.05
C VAL A 45 -0.57 6.67 -3.00
N ALA A 46 -0.73 6.26 -1.73
CA ALA A 46 -0.84 7.21 -0.64
C ALA A 46 0.34 8.18 -0.77
N ALA A 47 0.07 9.48 -0.73
CA ALA A 47 1.12 10.50 -0.84
C ALA A 47 2.29 10.09 0.06
N GLU A 48 3.44 9.81 -0.54
CA GLU A 48 4.61 9.34 0.19
C GLU A 48 4.95 10.41 1.23
N SER A 49 5.23 9.95 2.45
CA SER A 49 5.50 10.83 3.58
C SER A 49 6.95 10.64 4.00
N ASP A 50 7.65 11.74 4.22
CA ASP A 50 9.04 11.74 4.68
C ASP A 50 9.15 11.20 6.12
N ALA A 51 10.36 10.91 6.61
CA ALA A 51 10.64 10.38 7.95
C ALA A 51 10.08 11.22 9.11
N THR A 52 9.70 12.47 8.82
CA THR A 52 9.07 13.42 9.75
C THR A 52 7.53 13.38 9.72
N GLY A 53 6.92 12.59 8.84
CA GLY A 53 5.46 12.50 8.68
C GLY A 53 4.86 13.59 7.79
N GLU A 54 5.69 14.45 7.19
CA GLU A 54 5.26 15.44 6.20
C GLU A 54 5.09 14.81 4.82
N ALA A 55 4.21 15.36 3.99
CA ALA A 55 4.01 14.87 2.62
C ALA A 55 5.18 15.26 1.72
N VAL A 56 5.70 14.31 0.94
CA VAL A 56 6.77 14.57 -0.04
C VAL A 56 6.25 15.53 -1.12
N ASN A 57 6.88 16.70 -1.23
CA ASN A 57 6.54 17.75 -2.19
C ASN A 57 7.55 17.80 -3.34
N ALA A 58 7.06 18.04 -4.56
CA ALA A 58 7.88 18.13 -5.76
C ALA A 58 8.89 19.30 -5.73
N ALA A 59 8.57 20.39 -5.03
CA ALA A 59 9.48 21.51 -4.87
C ALA A 59 10.74 21.12 -4.07
N ASP A 60 10.57 20.33 -3.01
CA ASP A 60 11.68 19.88 -2.15
C ASP A 60 12.58 18.89 -2.89
N LEU A 61 11.98 18.00 -3.70
CA LEU A 61 12.72 17.09 -4.58
C LEU A 61 13.57 17.84 -5.61
N ALA A 62 13.07 18.95 -6.17
CA ALA A 62 13.84 19.77 -7.10
C ALA A 62 15.05 20.43 -6.44
N VAL A 63 14.90 20.90 -5.20
CA VAL A 63 16.01 21.47 -4.41
C VAL A 63 17.06 20.40 -4.12
N LEU A 64 16.64 19.19 -3.70
CA LEU A 64 17.55 18.08 -3.44
C LEU A 64 18.28 17.61 -4.71
N ALA A 65 17.59 17.50 -5.84
CA ALA A 65 18.21 17.13 -7.11
C ALA A 65 19.27 18.13 -7.56
N ASN A 66 19.00 19.43 -7.40
CA ASN A 66 19.95 20.49 -7.69
C ASN A 66 21.16 20.46 -6.74
N ALA A 67 20.95 20.19 -5.45
CA ALA A 67 22.03 20.08 -4.47
C ALA A 67 22.93 18.86 -4.70
N MET A 68 22.36 17.73 -5.15
CA MET A 68 23.09 16.49 -5.42
C MET A 68 23.86 16.52 -6.75
N GLY A 69 23.37 17.27 -7.74
CA GLY A 69 24.05 17.47 -9.03
C GLY A 69 25.11 18.58 -9.04
N ALA A 70 25.26 19.32 -7.95
CA ALA A 70 26.24 20.40 -7.81
C ALA A 70 27.59 19.93 -7.20
N GLN A 71 27.88 18.63 -7.23
CA GLN A 71 29.18 18.06 -6.84
C GLN A 71 30.07 17.77 -8.04
#